data_AF-A0A1H9U759-F1
#
_entry.id   AF-A0A1H9U759-F1
#
_cell.length_a   1.000
_cell.length_b   1.000
_cell.length_c   1.000
_cell.angle_alpha   90.00
_cell.angle_beta   90.00
_cell.angle_gamma   90.00
#
_symmetry.space_group_name_H-M   'P 1'
#
loop_
_entity.id
_entity.type
_entity.pdbx_description
1 polymer ?
#
loop_
_entity_poly.entity_id
_entity_poly.type
_entity_poly.pdbx_seq_one_letter_code
_entity_poly.pdbx_strand_id
1 'polypeptide(L)' 'GSPYLRKALFSAALVASQHDPVLKAFYEKKRSEGKHHLTALGAVSRKLCYIIFAILKKNEAYEIRQ' A
#
# COMPACT_ATOMS: atom_id res chain seq x y z
N GLY A 1 -4.58 6.85 15.98
CA GLY A 1 -4.19 5.48 15.61
C GLY A 1 -2.76 5.20 16.06
N SER A 2 -2.41 3.93 16.28
CA SER A 2 -1.11 3.51 16.82
C SER A 2 0.08 4.01 15.97
N PRO A 3 1.07 4.73 16.55
CA PRO A 3 2.28 5.15 15.86
C PRO A 3 3.10 3.96 15.31
N TYR A 4 3.16 2.86 16.05
CA TYR A 4 3.86 1.64 15.65
C TYR A 4 3.24 1.04 14.38
N LEU A 5 1.92 0.93 14.35
CA LEU A 5 1.22 0.38 13.20
C LEU A 5 1.37 1.26 11.95
N ARG A 6 1.34 2.60 12.11
CA ARG A 6 1.60 3.51 10.99
C ARG A 6 3.01 3.34 10.44
N LYS A 7 4.02 3.23 11.31
CA LYS A 7 5.41 3.02 10.89
C LYS A 7 5.57 1.68 10.17
N ALA A 8 5.00 0.61 10.71
CA ALA A 8 5.04 -0.71 10.09
C ALA A 8 4.37 -0.71 8.71
N LEU A 9 3.18 -0.12 8.57
CA LEU A 9 2.49 0.00 7.29
C LEU A 9 3.28 0.83 6.28
N PHE A 10 3.92 1.92 6.72
CA PHE A 10 4.73 2.76 5.85
C PHE A 10 5.98 2.04 5.35
N SER A 11 6.68 1.31 6.22
CA SER A 11 7.81 0.46 5.83
C SER A 11 7.37 -0.66 4.89
N ALA A 12 6.23 -1.30 5.15
CA ALA A 12 5.68 -2.31 4.25
C ALA A 12 5.29 -1.72 2.89
N ALA A 13 4.72 -0.51 2.86
CA ALA A 13 4.39 0.19 1.62
C ALA A 13 5.63 0.48 0.76
N LEU A 14 6.78 0.78 1.38
CA LEU A 14 8.03 1.02 0.66
C LEU A 14 8.43 -0.20 -0.17
N VAL A 15 8.40 -1.38 0.45
CA VAL A 15 8.72 -2.66 -0.19
C VAL A 15 7.64 -3.02 -1.21
N ALA A 16 6.36 -2.92 -0.82
CA ALA A 16 5.25 -3.30 -1.69
C ALA A 16 5.17 -2.44 -2.97
N SER A 17 5.51 -1.15 -2.88
CA SER A 17 5.54 -0.26 -4.06
C SER A 17 6.59 -0.64 -5.11
N GLN A 18 7.56 -1.50 -4.76
CA GLN A 18 8.63 -1.95 -5.65
C GLN A 18 8.39 -3.37 -6.18
N HIS A 19 7.87 -4.26 -5.34
CA HIS A 19 7.75 -5.69 -5.66
C HIS A 19 6.34 -6.12 -6.09
N ASP A 20 5.28 -5.49 -5.58
CA ASP A 20 3.91 -5.83 -5.94
C ASP A 20 3.50 -5.01 -7.18
N PRO A 21 3.15 -5.65 -8.32
CA PRO A 21 2.84 -4.95 -9.55
C PRO A 21 1.57 -4.07 -9.45
N VAL A 22 0.58 -4.47 -8.65
CA VAL A 22 -0.68 -3.71 -8.46
C VAL A 22 -0.43 -2.46 -7.62
N LEU A 23 0.39 -2.58 -6.57
CA LEU A 23 0.74 -1.45 -5.71
C LEU A 23 1.79 -0.54 -6.36
N LYS A 24 2.71 -1.09 -7.14
CA LYS A 24 3.65 -0.34 -7.98
C LYS A 24 2.92 0.51 -9.02
N ALA A 25 2.00 -0.08 -9.78
CA ALA A 25 1.20 0.68 -10.75
C ALA A 25 0.38 1.80 -10.08
N PHE A 26 -0.16 1.52 -8.90
CA PHE A 26 -0.86 2.55 -8.11
C PHE A 26 0.08 3.67 -7.64
N TYR A 27 1.27 3.32 -7.16
CA TYR A 27 2.30 4.26 -6.75
C TYR A 27 2.75 5.14 -7.93
N GLU A 28 3.06 4.54 -9.07
CA GLU A 28 3.48 5.23 -10.30
C GLU A 28 2.38 6.17 -10.80
N LYS A 29 1.12 5.74 -10.79
CA LYS A 29 -0.02 6.62 -11.10
C LYS A 29 -0.07 7.84 -10.17
N LYS A 30 0.20 7.67 -8.88
CA LYS A 30 0.25 8.80 -7.94
C LYS A 30 1.46 9.71 -8.17
N ARG A 31 2.58 9.17 -8.62
CA ARG A 31 3.76 9.94 -9.03
C ARG A 31 3.51 10.72 -10.32
N SER A 32 2.84 10.12 -11.30
CA SER A 32 2.48 10.78 -12.57
C SER A 32 1.44 11.89 -12.38
N GLU A 33 0.58 11.78 -11.36
CA GLU A 33 -0.30 12.88 -10.88
C GLU A 33 0.49 14.07 -10.27
N GLY A 34 1.83 14.04 -10.27
CA GLY A 34 2.68 15.12 -9.75
C GLY A 34 2.89 15.10 -8.23
N LYS A 35 2.47 14.03 -7.54
CA LYS A 35 2.54 13.97 -6.07
C LYS A 35 3.96 13.68 -5.60
N HIS A 36 4.32 14.32 -4.47
CA HIS A 36 5.57 14.05 -3.79
C HIS A 36 5.69 12.56 -3.40
N HIS A 37 6.91 12.01 -3.41
CA HIS A 37 7.19 10.61 -3.15
C HIS A 37 6.53 10.09 -1.87
N LEU A 38 6.70 10.83 -0.77
CA LEU A 38 6.13 10.46 0.54
C LEU A 38 4.59 10.47 0.54
N THR A 39 3.97 11.36 -0.23
CA THR A 39 2.51 11.43 -0.36
C THR A 39 1.98 10.25 -1.17
N ALA A 40 2.67 9.87 -2.24
CA ALA A 40 2.35 8.67 -3.01
C ALA A 40 2.50 7.40 -2.14
N LEU A 41 3.56 7.32 -1.33
CA LEU A 41 3.79 6.20 -0.43
C LEU A 41 2.77 6.13 0.71
N GLY A 42 2.34 7.28 1.24
CA GLY A 42 1.23 7.36 2.18
C GLY A 42 -0.09 6.85 1.59
N ALA A 43 -0.35 7.13 0.31
CA ALA A 43 -1.52 6.59 -0.39
C ALA A 43 -1.45 5.05 -0.54
N VAL A 44 -0.27 4.51 -0.88
CA VAL A 44 -0.03 3.05 -0.93
C VAL A 44 -0.23 2.42 0.46
N SER A 45 0.29 3.06 1.51
CA SER A 45 0.13 2.60 2.90
C SER A 45 -1.35 2.49 3.30
N ARG A 46 -2.17 3.46 2.89
CA ARG A 46 -3.62 3.43 3.11
C ARG A 46 -4.28 2.28 2.33
N LYS A 47 -3.90 2.07 1.07
CA LYS A 47 -4.40 0.97 0.25
C LYS A 47 -4.04 -0.40 0.84
N LEU A 48 -2.81 -0.56 1.34
CA LEU A 48 -2.37 -1.75 2.06
C LEU A 48 -3.19 -2.02 3.32
N CYS A 49 -3.49 -1.00 4.11
CA CYS A 49 -4.34 -1.13 5.29
C CYS A 49 -5.72 -1.72 4.94
N TYR A 50 -6.33 -1.26 3.84
CA TYR A 50 -7.60 -1.81 3.36
C TYR A 50 -7.48 -3.25 2.87
N ILE A 51 -6.39 -3.60 2.19
CA ILE A 51 -6.12 -4.97 1.74
C ILE A 51 -6.02 -5.91 2.96
N ILE A 52 -5.21 -5.54 3.96
CA ILE A 52 -5.05 -6.31 5.20
C ILE A 52 -6.40 -6.48 5.89
N PHE A 53 -7.19 -5.40 5.99
CA PHE A 53 -8.53 -5.47 6.57
C PHE A 53 -9.46 -6.40 5.79
N ALA A 54 -9.41 -6.39 4.46
CA ALA A 54 -10.23 -7.26 3.62
C ALA A 54 -9.83 -8.74 3.78
N ILE A 55 -8.54 -9.04 3.83
CA ILE A 55 -7.99 -10.38 4.09
C ILE A 55 -8.46 -10.89 5.45
N LEU A 56 -8.29 -10.09 6.51
CA LEU A 56 -8.70 -10.48 7.85
C LEU A 56 -10.22 -10.66 7.96
N LYS A 57 -11.00 -9.86 7.23
CA LYS A 57 -12.46 -9.93 7.26
C LYS A 57 -13.00 -11.15 6.49
N LYS A 58 -12.41 -11.50 5.36
CA LYS A 58 -12.84 -12.62 4.50
C LYS A 58 -12.14 -13.94 4.84
N ASN A 59 -11.04 -13.87 5.58
CA ASN A 59 -10.12 -14.99 5.83
C ASN A 59 -9.61 -15.65 4.54
N GLU A 60 -9.46 -14.85 3.48
CA GLU A 60 -8.97 -15.26 2.16
C GLU A 60 -7.55 -14.72 1.96
N ALA A 61 -6.67 -15.52 1.37
CA ALA A 61 -5.30 -15.10 1.09
C ALA A 61 -5.26 -13.94 0.09
N TYR A 62 -4.20 -13.11 0.19
CA TYR A 62 -3.99 -12.04 -0.78
C TYR A 62 -3.67 -12.62 -2.15
N GLU A 63 -4.52 -12.31 -3.14
CA GLU A 63 -4.28 -12.62 -4.54
C GLU A 63 -3.91 -11.35 -5.30
N ILE A 64 -2.81 -11.40 -6.05
CA ILE A 64 -2.42 -10.33 -6.98
C ILE A 64 -3.32 -10.47 -8.21
N ARG A 65 -4.48 -9.83 -8.18
CA ARG A 65 -5.38 -9.73 -9.34
C ARG A 65 -4.88 -8.59 -10.23
N GLN A 66 -4.23 -8.96 -11.34
CA GLN A 66 -3.77 -8.02 -12.38
C GLN A 66 -4.92 -7.44 -13.17
#